data_AF-A0A954RZZ4-F1
#
_entry.id   AF-A0A954RZZ4-F1
#
_cell.length_a   1.000
_cell.length_b   1.000
_cell.length_c   1.000
_cell.angle_alpha   90.00
_cell.angle_beta   90.00
_cell.angle_gamma   90.00
#
_symmetry.space_group_name_H-M   'P 1'
#
loop_
_entity.id
_entity.type
_entity.pdbx_description
1 polymer ?
#
loop_
_entity_poly.entity_id
_entity_poly.type
_entity_poly.pdbx_seq_one_letter_code
_entity_poly.pdbx_strand_id
1 'polypeptide(L)'
;MAALISPSLAIAQLPTGWKAHDLTRPAPKVVTPAETPGGAPSDAMVLFDGNDLSQWRAGDGSESKWKVVDGAMESVAGAGYIFTKREFGDCQLHIEWASPQKVKGDGQGRGN
;
A
#
# COMPACT_ATOMS: atom_id res chain seq x y z
N MET A 1 2.25 -67.44 4.89
CA MET A 1 2.88 -66.10 4.96
C MET A 1 1.78 -65.09 4.67
N ALA A 2 1.26 -64.40 5.69
CA ALA A 2 0.18 -63.43 5.52
C ALA A 2 0.77 -62.01 5.68
N ALA A 3 0.72 -61.21 4.62
CA ALA A 3 1.15 -59.82 4.65
C ALA A 3 -0.04 -58.93 5.04
N LEU A 4 0.03 -58.32 6.22
CA LEU A 4 -0.89 -57.28 6.66
C LEU A 4 -0.46 -55.95 6.04
N ILE A 5 -1.27 -55.43 5.13
CA ILE A 5 -1.10 -54.08 4.57
C ILE A 5 -1.86 -53.12 5.50
N SER A 6 -1.13 -52.39 6.35
CA SER A 6 -1.70 -51.28 7.10
C SER A 6 -1.97 -50.11 6.16
N PRO A 7 -3.22 -49.64 6.03
CA PRO A 7 -3.49 -48.44 5.25
C PRO A 7 -2.97 -47.22 6.04
N SER A 8 -2.01 -46.51 5.45
CA SER A 8 -1.61 -45.20 5.95
C SER A 8 -2.71 -44.21 5.60
N LEU A 9 -3.39 -43.67 6.62
CA LEU A 9 -4.27 -42.52 6.43
C LEU A 9 -3.40 -41.32 6.03
N ALA A 10 -3.37 -41.01 4.74
CA ALA A 10 -2.86 -39.74 4.26
C ALA A 10 -3.81 -38.62 4.69
N ILE A 11 -3.63 -38.10 5.90
CA ILE A 11 -4.23 -36.84 6.30
C ILE A 11 -3.48 -35.77 5.52
N ALA A 12 -4.12 -35.19 4.51
CA ALA A 12 -3.60 -34.06 3.75
C ALA A 12 -3.45 -32.85 4.69
N GLN A 13 -2.33 -32.74 5.39
CA GLN A 13 -1.92 -31.51 6.03
C GLN A 13 -1.56 -30.51 4.93
N LEU A 14 -2.22 -29.36 4.94
CA LEU A 14 -1.84 -28.25 4.07
C LEU A 14 -0.42 -27.78 4.46
N PRO A 15 0.37 -27.18 3.54
CA PRO A 15 1.73 -26.71 3.81
C PRO A 15 1.83 -25.76 5.02
N THR A 16 0.71 -25.20 5.44
CA THR A 16 0.55 -24.31 6.59
C THR A 16 0.60 -25.02 7.95
N GLY A 17 0.60 -26.35 7.99
CA GLY A 17 0.56 -27.15 9.23
C GLY A 17 -0.82 -27.26 9.87
N TRP A 18 -1.79 -26.47 9.43
CA TRP A 18 -3.18 -26.49 9.91
C TRP A 18 -4.02 -27.51 9.14
N LYS A 19 -4.99 -28.12 9.84
CA LYS A 19 -6.00 -28.96 9.19
C LYS A 19 -7.00 -28.08 8.41
N ALA A 20 -7.66 -28.67 7.42
CA ALA A 20 -8.82 -28.02 6.82
C ALA A 20 -9.88 -27.76 7.92
N HIS A 21 -10.41 -26.54 7.99
CA HIS A 21 -11.33 -26.08 9.04
C HIS A 21 -10.75 -26.06 10.47
N ASP A 22 -9.43 -25.92 10.63
CA ASP A 22 -8.82 -25.82 11.96
C ASP A 22 -9.24 -24.54 12.70
N LEU A 23 -10.05 -24.71 13.75
CA LEU A 23 -10.57 -23.62 14.58
C LEU A 23 -9.50 -22.96 15.46
N THR A 24 -8.33 -23.60 15.63
CA THR A 24 -7.21 -23.02 16.39
C THR A 24 -6.32 -22.12 15.55
N ARG A 25 -6.51 -22.09 14.23
CA ARG A 25 -5.81 -21.17 13.34
C ARG A 25 -6.17 -19.73 13.71
N PRO A 26 -5.19 -18.83 13.88
CA PRO A 26 -5.47 -17.42 14.14
C PRO A 26 -6.40 -16.83 13.09
N ALA A 27 -7.46 -16.19 13.55
CA ALA A 27 -8.35 -15.45 12.66
C ALA A 27 -7.59 -14.26 12.05
N PRO A 28 -7.90 -13.88 10.79
CA PRO A 28 -7.42 -12.61 10.24
C PRO A 28 -7.81 -11.45 11.15
N LYS A 29 -6.95 -10.44 11.25
CA LYS A 29 -7.30 -9.22 11.97
C LYS A 29 -8.49 -8.57 11.27
N VAL A 30 -9.47 -8.13 12.06
CA VAL A 30 -10.59 -7.34 11.54
C VAL A 30 -10.09 -5.96 11.21
N VAL A 31 -10.37 -5.51 9.99
CA VAL A 31 -10.04 -4.18 9.49
C VAL A 31 -11.34 -3.49 9.11
N THR A 32 -11.55 -2.29 9.65
CA THR A 32 -12.71 -1.47 9.30
C THR A 32 -12.39 -0.71 8.01
N PRO A 33 -13.20 -0.85 6.94
CA PRO A 33 -13.02 -0.07 5.73
C PRO A 33 -13.34 1.41 5.99
N ALA A 34 -12.87 2.28 5.11
CA ALA A 34 -13.25 3.69 5.16
C ALA A 34 -14.76 3.89 4.88
N GLU A 35 -15.32 4.94 5.46
CA GLU A 35 -16.73 5.30 5.26
C GLU A 35 -17.00 5.82 3.85
N THR A 36 -16.01 6.45 3.23
CA THR A 36 -16.11 7.03 1.87
C THR A 36 -15.12 6.38 0.91
N PRO A 37 -15.44 6.30 -0.39
CA PRO A 37 -14.47 5.92 -1.42
C PRO A 37 -13.20 6.78 -1.31
N GLY A 38 -12.04 6.14 -1.47
CA GLY A 38 -10.74 6.79 -1.38
C GLY A 38 -10.20 7.02 0.03
N GLY A 39 -11.01 6.78 1.07
CA GLY A 39 -10.56 6.87 2.45
C GLY A 39 -9.66 5.69 2.87
N ALA A 40 -8.88 5.91 3.92
CA ALA A 40 -7.97 4.91 4.47
C ALA A 40 -8.70 3.92 5.41
N PRO A 41 -8.47 2.60 5.30
CA PRO A 41 -8.98 1.64 6.29
C PRO A 41 -8.29 1.82 7.65
N SER A 42 -8.86 1.20 8.70
CA SER A 42 -8.43 1.41 10.08
C SER A 42 -6.98 1.02 10.40
N ASP A 43 -6.38 0.16 9.58
CA ASP A 43 -5.00 -0.31 9.73
C ASP A 43 -4.02 0.36 8.76
N ALA A 44 -4.50 1.25 7.89
CA ALA A 44 -3.65 1.97 6.96
C ALA A 44 -2.89 3.11 7.63
N MET A 45 -1.67 3.32 7.16
CA MET A 45 -0.92 4.52 7.47
C MET A 45 -1.25 5.59 6.42
N VAL A 46 -1.83 6.71 6.86
CA VAL A 46 -2.15 7.82 5.97
C VAL A 46 -0.86 8.55 5.57
N LEU A 47 -0.53 8.51 4.28
CA LEU A 47 0.64 9.20 3.73
C LEU A 47 0.34 10.67 3.42
N PHE A 48 -0.89 11.00 3.08
CA PHE A 48 -1.32 12.36 2.80
C PHE A 48 -2.83 12.48 3.05
N ASP A 49 -3.23 13.50 3.80
CA ASP A 49 -4.61 13.74 4.24
C ASP A 49 -5.15 15.09 3.73
N GLY A 50 -4.39 15.79 2.88
CA GLY A 50 -4.72 17.12 2.39
C GLY A 50 -4.06 18.27 3.15
N ASN A 51 -3.38 18.03 4.27
CA ASN A 51 -2.87 19.10 5.12
C ASN A 51 -1.40 19.44 4.86
N ASP A 52 -0.52 18.45 4.89
CA ASP A 52 0.93 18.68 4.83
C ASP A 52 1.73 17.53 4.18
N LEU A 53 3.04 17.75 4.02
CA LEU A 53 4.00 16.79 3.50
C LEU A 53 4.80 16.11 4.61
N SER A 54 4.27 15.98 5.83
CA SER A 54 5.00 15.48 7.00
C SER A 54 5.53 14.05 6.84
N GLN A 55 4.86 13.22 6.02
CA GLN A 55 5.30 11.85 5.70
C GLN A 55 6.23 11.78 4.49
N TRP A 56 6.60 12.92 3.91
CA TRP A 56 7.34 12.99 2.65
C TRP A 56 8.64 13.78 2.77
N ARG A 57 9.57 13.51 1.84
CA ARG A 57 10.88 14.14 1.73
C ARG A 57 11.35 14.20 0.29
N ALA A 58 12.34 15.04 0.03
CA ALA A 58 13.10 15.02 -1.22
C ALA A 58 14.03 13.80 -1.29
N GLY A 59 14.54 13.52 -2.49
CA GLY A 59 15.44 12.38 -2.73
C GLY A 59 16.73 12.42 -1.91
N ASP A 60 17.25 13.61 -1.64
CA ASP A 60 18.43 13.84 -0.80
C ASP A 60 18.15 13.79 0.72
N GLY A 61 16.89 13.56 1.11
CA GLY A 61 16.47 13.51 2.50
C GLY A 61 16.00 14.85 3.09
N SER A 62 16.16 15.96 2.37
CA SER A 62 15.66 17.27 2.79
C SER A 62 14.14 17.38 2.67
N GLU A 63 13.57 18.50 3.08
CA GLU A 63 12.15 18.77 2.91
C GLU A 63 11.76 18.82 1.42
N SER A 64 10.58 18.28 1.10
CA SER A 64 10.08 18.33 -0.28
C SER A 64 9.77 19.77 -0.70
N LYS A 65 10.08 20.08 -1.96
CA LYS A 65 9.71 21.35 -2.60
C LYS A 65 8.34 21.32 -3.27
N TRP A 66 7.66 20.17 -3.25
CA TRP A 66 6.27 20.06 -3.67
C TRP A 66 5.38 20.92 -2.77
N LYS A 67 4.20 21.27 -3.26
CA LYS A 67 3.27 22.15 -2.54
C LYS A 67 1.99 21.43 -2.21
N VAL A 68 1.34 21.86 -1.13
CA VAL A 68 -0.05 21.53 -0.88
C VAL A 68 -0.92 22.66 -1.41
N VAL A 69 -1.79 22.37 -2.35
CA VAL A 69 -2.70 23.32 -3.00
C VAL A 69 -4.09 22.69 -3.02
N ASP A 70 -5.07 23.37 -2.43
CA ASP A 70 -6.47 22.93 -2.39
C ASP A 70 -6.67 21.48 -1.91
N GLY A 71 -5.87 21.06 -0.92
CA GLY A 71 -5.91 19.70 -0.36
C GLY A 71 -5.23 18.62 -1.21
N ALA A 72 -4.49 19.00 -2.26
CA ALA A 72 -3.72 18.08 -3.10
C ALA A 72 -2.21 18.38 -3.05
N MET A 73 -1.38 17.35 -3.23
CA MET A 73 0.05 17.52 -3.46
C MET A 73 0.31 17.85 -4.92
N GLU A 74 0.94 18.99 -5.19
CA GLU A 74 1.26 19.44 -6.54
C GLU A 74 2.78 19.37 -6.80
N SER A 75 3.15 18.69 -7.89
CA SER A 75 4.52 18.69 -8.42
C SER A 75 4.86 20.08 -8.94
N VAL A 76 6.05 20.56 -8.58
CA VAL A 76 6.56 21.86 -9.03
C VAL A 76 7.77 21.63 -9.93
N ALA A 77 7.81 22.30 -11.08
CA ALA A 77 8.94 22.21 -12.00
C ALA A 77 10.27 22.47 -11.28
N GLY A 78 11.21 21.53 -11.41
CA GLY A 78 12.52 21.59 -10.76
C GLY A 78 12.54 21.21 -9.27
N ALA A 79 11.41 20.79 -8.67
CA ALA A 79 11.37 20.28 -7.30
C ALA A 79 12.01 18.89 -7.17
N GLY A 80 12.06 18.13 -8.26
CA GLY A 80 12.51 16.74 -8.27
C GLY A 80 11.45 15.77 -7.74
N TYR A 81 11.87 14.51 -7.56
CA TYR A 81 11.01 13.46 -7.03
C TYR A 81 10.75 13.62 -5.53
N ILE A 82 9.60 13.10 -5.10
CA ILE A 82 9.20 13.03 -3.71
C ILE A 82 9.21 11.57 -3.25
N PHE A 83 9.57 11.34 -1.99
CA PHE A 83 9.69 10.02 -1.39
C PHE A 83 8.98 10.01 -0.05
N THR A 84 8.41 8.87 0.33
CA THR A 84 7.97 8.67 1.71
C THR A 84 9.18 8.69 2.64
N LYS A 85 8.99 9.20 3.86
CA LYS A 85 10.03 9.13 4.91
C LYS A 85 10.28 7.70 5.36
N ARG A 86 9.23 6.87 5.34
CA ARG A 86 9.32 5.43 5.61
C ARG A 86 9.57 4.65 4.34
N GLU A 87 10.17 3.48 4.49
CA GLU A 87 10.36 2.50 3.44
C GLU A 87 9.39 1.32 3.65
N PHE A 88 8.95 0.70 2.56
CA PHE A 88 7.97 -0.38 2.58
C PHE A 88 8.50 -1.58 1.82
N GLY A 89 8.20 -2.78 2.34
CA GLY A 89 8.24 -4.01 1.56
C GLY A 89 6.88 -4.25 0.89
N ASP A 90 6.30 -5.42 1.14
CA ASP A 90 4.95 -5.73 0.66
C ASP A 90 3.93 -4.76 1.26
N CYS A 91 3.14 -4.13 0.39
CA CYS A 91 2.12 -3.18 0.81
C CYS A 91 0.92 -3.18 -0.14
N GLN A 92 -0.19 -2.68 0.40
CA GLN A 92 -1.31 -2.18 -0.39
C GLN A 92 -1.23 -0.66 -0.40
N LEU A 93 -1.25 -0.06 -1.59
CA LEU A 93 -1.11 1.39 -1.77
C LEU A 93 -2.33 1.93 -2.51
N HIS A 94 -2.95 2.96 -1.94
CA HIS A 94 -4.00 3.76 -2.59
C HIS A 94 -3.43 5.14 -2.90
N ILE A 95 -3.54 5.58 -4.16
CA ILE A 95 -3.17 6.94 -4.60
C ILE A 95 -4.23 7.40 -5.60
N GLU A 96 -4.68 8.63 -5.42
CA GLU A 96 -5.45 9.37 -6.42
C GLU A 96 -4.55 10.47 -7.00
N TRP A 97 -4.65 10.69 -8.31
CA TRP A 97 -3.85 11.68 -9.01
C TRP A 97 -4.64 12.28 -10.17
N ALA A 98 -4.27 13.50 -10.56
CA ALA A 98 -4.83 14.18 -11.70
C ALA A 98 -3.71 14.84 -12.51
N SER A 99 -3.84 14.83 -13.84
CA SER A 99 -2.98 15.61 -14.72
C SER A 99 -3.50 17.05 -14.87
N PRO A 100 -2.65 18.02 -15.22
CA PRO A 100 -3.09 19.38 -15.52
C PRO A 100 -4.16 19.40 -16.63
N GLN A 101 -5.20 20.23 -16.47
CA GLN A 101 -6.25 20.37 -17.49
C GLN A 101 -5.71 20.90 -18.82
N LYS A 102 -4.79 21.87 -18.75
CA LYS A 102 -4.13 22.44 -19.93
C LYS A 102 -2.74 21.86 -20.07
N VAL A 103 -2.59 20.98 -21.05
CA VAL A 103 -1.30 20.35 -21.34
C VAL A 103 -0.42 21.32 -22.14
N LYS A 104 0.79 21.58 -21.65
CA LYS A 104 1.84 22.38 -22.31
C LYS A 104 3.17 21.64 -22.21
N GLY A 105 4.10 21.87 -23.14
CA GLY A 105 5.41 21.21 -23.14
C GLY A 105 5.41 19.81 -23.77
N ASP A 106 6.53 19.11 -23.63
CA ASP A 106 6.80 17.80 -24.26
C ASP A 106 7.23 16.76 -23.21
N GLY A 107 6.92 15.48 -23.47
CA GLY A 107 7.31 14.38 -22.59
C GLY A 107 6.78 14.54 -21.15
N GLN A 108 7.67 14.41 -20.17
CA GLN A 108 7.33 14.58 -18.74
C GLN A 108 6.82 16.00 -18.44
N GLY A 109 7.35 17.03 -19.11
CA GLY A 109 6.95 18.43 -18.90
C GLY A 109 5.49 18.77 -19.23
N ARG A 110 4.69 17.80 -19.70
CA ARG A 110 3.24 17.88 -19.92
C ARG A 110 2.40 17.78 -18.64
N GLY A 111 3.02 17.46 -17.52
CA GLY A 111 2.35 17.33 -16.22
C GLY A 111 3.15 16.60 -15.15
N ASN A 112 4.46 16.44 -15.34
CA ASN A 112 5.43 15.83 -14.44
C ASN A 112 6.75 16.60 -14.45
#